data_AF-A0A651DTU0-F1
#
_entry.id   AF-A0A651DTU0-F1
#
_cell.length_a   1.000
_cell.length_b   1.000
_cell.length_c   1.000
_cell.angle_alpha   90.00
_cell.angle_beta   90.00
_cell.angle_gamma   90.00
#
_symmetry.space_group_name_H-M   'P 1'
#
loop_
_entity.id
_entity.type
_entity.pdbx_description
1 polymer ?
#
loop_
_entity_poly.entity_id
_entity_poly.type
_entity_poly.pdbx_seq_one_letter_code
_entity_poly.pdbx_strand_id
1 'polypeptide(L)'
;MKFFTDWGFTAESWRGRRGEYWVLMQGLLMVGFVLVPVYGPTLPPALSLGLDAIALGLALFALVLLGKGLVDLGQSLTPLPYPREDGQLIQTGMYSIVRHCLYSGIVLLAIAFTLWQGSLSHLAATLVLFFFFDFKARKEETWLTDKYPDYPAYQQRVKKLLPWIY
;
A
#
# COMPACT_ATOMS: atom_id res chain seq x y z
N MET A 1 8.00 -13.83 22.71
CA MET A 1 8.77 -14.29 21.53
C MET A 1 7.92 -15.04 20.49
N LYS A 2 6.94 -15.89 20.85
CA LYS A 2 6.06 -16.58 19.86
C LYS A 2 5.33 -15.66 18.87
N PHE A 3 4.81 -14.52 19.33
CA PHE A 3 4.08 -13.59 18.46
C PHE A 3 4.89 -13.11 17.24
N PHE A 4 6.16 -12.75 17.38
CA PHE A 4 6.97 -12.34 16.24
C PHE A 4 7.27 -13.50 15.28
N THR A 5 7.46 -14.71 15.83
CA THR A 5 7.66 -15.94 15.06
C THR A 5 6.44 -16.29 14.21
N ASP A 6 5.23 -16.18 14.79
CA ASP A 6 3.95 -16.46 14.11
C ASP A 6 3.64 -15.46 12.99
N TRP A 7 4.26 -14.27 13.05
CA TRP A 7 4.21 -13.22 12.03
C TRP A 7 5.39 -13.28 11.05
N GLY A 8 6.17 -14.36 11.10
CA GLY A 8 7.24 -14.67 10.15
C GLY A 8 8.61 -14.07 10.46
N PHE A 9 8.75 -13.31 11.56
CA PHE A 9 10.03 -12.77 12.02
C PHE A 9 10.75 -13.80 12.90
N THR A 10 11.89 -14.31 12.43
CA THR A 10 12.78 -15.20 13.20
C THR A 10 14.15 -14.54 13.37
N ALA A 11 14.95 -14.97 14.34
CA ALA A 11 16.31 -14.42 14.51
C ALA A 11 17.18 -14.60 13.24
N GLU A 12 16.88 -15.58 12.40
CA GLU A 12 17.51 -15.78 11.08
C GLU A 12 16.84 -14.99 9.93
N SER A 13 15.66 -14.40 10.14
CA SER A 13 14.88 -13.72 9.09
C SER A 13 15.46 -12.36 8.70
N TRP A 14 16.24 -11.70 9.58
CA TRP A 14 16.93 -10.42 9.31
C TRP A 14 18.00 -10.46 8.20
N ARG A 15 18.08 -11.54 7.43
CA ARG A 15 18.89 -11.65 6.20
C ARG A 15 18.22 -11.02 4.97
N GLY A 16 17.02 -10.43 5.12
CA GLY A 16 16.28 -9.79 4.02
C GLY A 16 15.57 -10.77 3.08
N ARG A 17 15.49 -12.05 3.45
CA ARG A 17 14.97 -13.12 2.59
C ARG A 17 13.45 -13.07 2.42
N ARG A 18 12.73 -12.52 3.40
CA ARG A 18 11.26 -12.41 3.38
C ARG A 18 10.78 -10.96 3.13
N GLY A 19 11.72 -10.04 2.93
CA GLY A 19 11.44 -8.65 2.59
C GLY A 19 11.40 -7.71 3.79
N GLU A 20 12.12 -8.02 4.86
CA GLU A 20 12.28 -7.19 6.06
C GLU A 20 12.75 -5.77 5.71
N TYR A 21 13.71 -5.65 4.78
CA TYR A 21 14.20 -4.36 4.31
C TYR A 21 13.13 -3.51 3.63
N TRP A 22 12.15 -4.13 2.95
CA TRP A 22 11.01 -3.42 2.40
C TRP A 22 10.11 -2.86 3.51
N VAL A 23 9.91 -3.59 4.62
CA VAL A 23 9.10 -3.10 5.74
C VAL A 23 9.79 -1.96 6.46
N LEU A 24 11.11 -2.06 6.68
CA LEU A 24 11.89 -0.99 7.29
C LEU A 24 11.89 0.27 6.43
N MET A 25 12.16 0.12 5.13
CA MET A 25 12.14 1.25 4.19
C MET A 25 10.74 1.86 4.11
N GLN A 26 9.68 1.06 4.13
CA GLN A 26 8.31 1.56 4.20
C GLN A 26 8.11 2.43 5.45
N GLY A 27 8.52 1.95 6.63
CA GLY A 27 8.41 2.70 7.87
C GLY A 27 9.17 4.03 7.80
N LEU A 28 10.40 4.02 7.29
CA LEU A 28 11.21 5.22 7.10
C LEU A 28 10.56 6.22 6.14
N LEU A 29 10.03 5.75 5.01
CA LEU A 29 9.35 6.61 4.04
C LEU A 29 8.04 7.19 4.60
N MET A 30 7.29 6.42 5.38
CA MET A 30 6.07 6.90 6.05
C MET A 30 6.39 7.96 7.10
N VAL A 31 7.43 7.76 7.91
CA VAL A 31 7.90 8.78 8.86
C VAL A 31 8.40 10.02 8.10
N GLY A 32 9.19 9.82 7.04
CA GLY A 32 9.66 10.91 6.19
C GLY A 32 8.52 11.71 5.57
N PHE A 33 7.45 11.05 5.12
CA PHE A 33 6.24 11.70 4.60
C PHE A 33 5.57 12.58 5.66
N VAL A 34 5.50 12.14 6.92
CA VAL A 34 4.90 12.93 8.00
C VAL A 34 5.79 14.12 8.40
N LEU A 35 7.11 13.97 8.30
CA LEU A 35 8.07 14.98 8.74
C LEU A 35 8.40 16.02 7.66
N VAL A 36 8.12 15.75 6.39
CA VAL A 36 8.41 16.70 5.30
C VAL A 36 7.56 17.97 5.50
N PRO A 37 8.16 19.17 5.45
CA PRO A 37 7.39 20.39 5.67
C PRO A 37 6.35 20.57 4.58
N VAL A 38 5.19 21.12 4.93
CA VAL A 38 4.18 21.54 3.96
C VAL A 38 4.72 22.75 3.20
N TYR A 39 5.08 22.52 1.94
CA TYR A 39 5.49 23.57 1.01
C TYR A 39 4.60 23.53 -0.21
N GLY A 40 3.99 24.64 -0.58
CA GLY A 40 3.08 24.74 -1.72
C GLY A 40 2.55 26.16 -1.91
N PRO A 41 1.99 26.47 -3.08
CA PRO A 41 1.37 27.76 -3.34
C PRO A 41 0.08 27.91 -2.51
N THR A 42 -0.26 29.15 -2.14
CA THR A 42 -1.60 29.46 -1.62
C THR A 42 -2.62 29.39 -2.75
N LEU A 43 -3.59 28.49 -2.65
CA LEU A 43 -4.62 28.30 -3.68
C LEU A 43 -5.81 29.25 -3.45
N PRO A 44 -6.52 29.67 -4.52
CA PRO A 44 -7.78 30.39 -4.39
C PRO A 44 -8.83 29.57 -3.63
N PRO A 45 -9.69 30.19 -2.79
CA PRO A 45 -10.66 29.46 -1.95
C PRO A 45 -11.61 28.52 -2.71
N ALA A 46 -12.01 28.88 -3.92
CA ALA A 46 -12.88 28.04 -4.74
C ALA A 46 -12.16 26.75 -5.22
N LEU A 47 -10.87 26.86 -5.56
CA LEU A 47 -10.06 25.72 -5.96
C LEU A 47 -9.74 24.83 -4.75
N SER A 48 -9.40 25.42 -3.61
CA SER A 48 -9.11 24.65 -2.39
C SER A 48 -10.33 23.83 -1.95
N LEU A 49 -11.54 24.41 -1.96
CA LEU A 49 -12.76 23.67 -1.60
C LEU A 49 -13.01 22.45 -2.49
N GLY A 50 -12.76 22.58 -3.80
CA GLY A 50 -12.89 21.48 -4.75
C GLY A 50 -11.86 20.37 -4.48
N LEU A 51 -10.60 20.75 -4.24
CA LEU A 51 -9.54 19.80 -3.91
C LEU A 51 -9.77 19.12 -2.56
N ASP A 52 -10.28 19.84 -1.56
CA ASP A 52 -10.60 19.30 -0.24
C ASP A 52 -11.71 18.25 -0.33
N ALA A 53 -12.75 18.50 -1.13
CA ALA A 53 -13.82 17.53 -1.36
C ALA A 53 -13.31 16.26 -2.05
N ILE A 54 -12.44 16.40 -3.06
CA ILE A 54 -11.79 15.26 -3.73
C ILE A 54 -10.89 14.51 -2.76
N ALA A 55 -10.07 15.22 -1.99
CA ALA A 55 -9.18 14.65 -0.99
C ALA A 55 -9.96 13.85 0.06
N LEU A 56 -11.07 14.39 0.56
CA LEU A 56 -11.93 13.69 1.50
C LEU A 56 -12.51 12.41 0.90
N GLY A 57 -13.02 12.46 -0.34
CA GLY A 57 -13.53 11.28 -1.04
C GLY A 57 -12.46 10.19 -1.21
N LEU A 58 -11.25 10.58 -1.62
CA LEU A 58 -10.11 9.67 -1.75
C LEU A 58 -9.69 9.08 -0.40
N ALA A 59 -9.63 9.89 0.65
CA ALA A 59 -9.27 9.43 1.98
C ALA A 59 -10.29 8.42 2.53
N LEU A 60 -11.59 8.68 2.39
CA LEU A 60 -12.63 7.75 2.81
C LEU A 60 -12.55 6.43 2.03
N PHE A 61 -12.36 6.49 0.72
CA PHE A 61 -12.20 5.29 -0.09
C PHE A 61 -10.94 4.51 0.29
N ALA A 62 -9.83 5.20 0.56
CA ALA A 62 -8.60 4.58 1.02
C ALA A 62 -8.76 3.88 2.38
N LEU A 63 -9.49 4.49 3.32
CA LEU A 63 -9.82 3.88 4.61
C LEU A 63 -10.69 2.63 4.43
N VAL A 64 -11.63 2.64 3.48
CA VAL A 64 -12.41 1.44 3.14
C VAL A 64 -11.50 0.34 2.57
N LEU A 65 -10.60 0.66 1.64
CA LEU A 65 -9.65 -0.31 1.08
C LEU A 65 -8.75 -0.92 2.16
N LEU A 66 -8.25 -0.10 3.09
CA LEU A 66 -7.43 -0.57 4.21
C LEU A 66 -8.24 -1.45 5.16
N GLY A 67 -9.39 -0.97 5.63
CA GLY A 67 -10.22 -1.69 6.58
C GLY A 67 -10.76 -3.01 6.03
N LYS A 68 -11.41 -2.97 4.86
CA LYS A 68 -11.93 -4.17 4.20
C LYS A 68 -10.80 -5.07 3.71
N GLY A 69 -9.70 -4.53 3.18
CA GLY A 69 -8.55 -5.34 2.75
C GLY A 69 -7.92 -6.13 3.91
N LEU A 70 -7.83 -5.54 5.11
CA LEU A 70 -7.38 -6.27 6.30
C LEU A 70 -8.36 -7.40 6.69
N VAL A 71 -9.67 -7.12 6.63
CA VAL A 71 -10.71 -8.12 6.92
C VAL A 71 -10.70 -9.26 5.91
N ASP A 72 -10.61 -8.93 4.62
CA ASP A 72 -10.61 -9.90 3.52
C ASP A 72 -9.36 -10.81 3.55
N LEU A 73 -8.20 -10.28 3.96
CA LEU A 73 -6.98 -11.09 4.15
C LEU A 73 -7.10 -12.07 5.32
N GLY A 74 -7.68 -11.65 6.44
CA GLY A 74 -7.87 -12.49 7.62
C GLY A 74 -6.61 -13.24 8.04
N GLN A 75 -6.65 -14.57 7.99
CA GLN A 75 -5.54 -15.44 8.41
C GLN A 75 -4.33 -15.39 7.46
N SER A 76 -4.52 -14.93 6.20
CA SER A 76 -3.42 -14.75 5.24
C SER A 76 -2.61 -13.48 5.48
N LEU A 77 -3.02 -12.61 6.41
CA LEU A 77 -2.35 -11.34 6.68
C LEU A 77 -0.92 -11.54 7.20
N THR A 78 0.03 -10.90 6.52
CA THR A 78 1.44 -10.84 6.89
C THR A 78 1.95 -9.41 6.75
N PRO A 79 2.86 -8.95 7.63
CA PRO A 79 3.49 -7.64 7.52
C PRO A 79 4.65 -7.66 6.51
N LEU A 80 5.15 -8.87 6.21
CA LEU A 80 6.22 -9.11 5.25
C LEU A 80 5.61 -9.34 3.86
N PRO A 81 6.24 -8.83 2.79
CA PRO A 81 5.76 -9.05 1.43
C PRO A 81 5.91 -10.51 0.95
N TYR A 82 6.69 -11.35 1.65
CA TYR A 82 6.68 -12.79 1.37
C TYR A 82 5.38 -13.43 1.88
N PRO A 83 4.67 -14.24 1.07
CA PRO A 83 3.41 -14.84 1.47
C PRO A 83 3.60 -15.78 2.68
N ARG A 84 2.66 -15.75 3.63
CA ARG A 84 2.63 -16.70 4.76
C ARG A 84 2.68 -18.13 4.25
N GLU A 85 3.39 -19.04 4.93
CA GLU A 85 3.48 -20.44 4.50
C GLU A 85 2.10 -21.12 4.44
N ASP A 86 1.25 -20.89 5.44
CA ASP A 86 -0.11 -21.39 5.59
C ASP A 86 -1.20 -20.53 4.92
N GLY A 87 -0.83 -19.40 4.31
CA GLY A 87 -1.78 -18.45 3.72
C GLY A 87 -2.42 -18.96 2.42
N GLN A 88 -3.66 -18.54 2.19
CA GLN A 88 -4.40 -18.75 0.94
C GLN A 88 -4.39 -17.50 0.07
N LEU A 89 -4.45 -17.69 -1.26
CA LEU A 89 -4.59 -16.59 -2.22
C LEU A 89 -6.02 -16.04 -2.19
N ILE A 90 -6.17 -14.80 -1.72
CA ILE A 90 -7.47 -14.11 -1.68
C ILE A 90 -7.66 -13.29 -2.96
N GLN A 91 -8.80 -13.50 -3.64
CA GLN A 91 -9.16 -12.79 -4.89
C GLN A 91 -10.57 -12.15 -4.83
N THR A 92 -11.24 -12.24 -3.69
CA THR A 92 -12.62 -11.75 -3.47
C THR A 92 -12.61 -10.45 -2.65
N GLY A 93 -13.78 -9.82 -2.50
CA GLY A 93 -13.88 -8.56 -1.74
C GLY A 93 -13.09 -7.43 -2.40
N MET A 94 -12.33 -6.65 -1.61
CA MET A 94 -11.49 -5.57 -2.14
C MET A 94 -10.39 -6.10 -3.06
N TYR A 95 -9.94 -7.34 -2.85
CA TYR A 95 -8.97 -8.01 -3.72
C TYR A 95 -9.56 -8.36 -5.09
N SER A 96 -10.87 -8.22 -5.32
CA SER A 96 -11.43 -8.28 -6.69
C SER A 96 -11.30 -6.95 -7.45
N ILE A 97 -11.02 -5.85 -6.75
CA ILE A 97 -10.95 -4.48 -7.29
C ILE A 97 -9.51 -4.07 -7.57
N VAL A 98 -8.59 -4.38 -6.65
CA VAL A 98 -7.16 -4.08 -6.76
C VAL A 98 -6.33 -5.12 -6.01
N ARG A 99 -5.24 -5.62 -6.61
CA ARG A 99 -4.47 -6.73 -6.02
C ARG A 99 -3.75 -6.37 -4.72
N HIS A 100 -3.24 -5.14 -4.61
CA HIS A 100 -2.50 -4.68 -3.43
C HIS A 100 -3.31 -3.66 -2.64
N CYS A 101 -4.49 -4.07 -2.13
CA CYS A 101 -5.45 -3.20 -1.42
C CYS A 101 -4.80 -2.32 -0.33
N LEU A 102 -3.91 -2.90 0.48
CA LEU A 102 -3.27 -2.16 1.58
C LEU A 102 -2.28 -1.11 1.07
N TYR A 103 -1.49 -1.44 0.04
CA TYR A 103 -0.55 -0.50 -0.55
C TYR A 103 -1.29 0.61 -1.30
N SER A 104 -2.36 0.24 -2.01
CA SER A 104 -3.28 1.16 -2.67
C SER A 104 -3.86 2.17 -1.69
N GLY A 105 -4.37 1.70 -0.54
CA GLY A 105 -4.90 2.58 0.50
C GLY A 105 -3.87 3.57 1.04
N ILE A 106 -2.63 3.14 1.29
CA ILE A 106 -1.55 4.04 1.76
C ILE A 106 -1.23 5.10 0.70
N VAL A 107 -1.08 4.70 -0.56
CA VAL A 107 -0.83 5.62 -1.68
C VAL A 107 -1.97 6.62 -1.85
N LEU A 108 -3.23 6.16 -1.79
CA LEU A 108 -4.40 7.03 -1.91
C LEU A 108 -4.53 8.01 -0.74
N LEU A 109 -4.18 7.62 0.49
CA LEU A 109 -4.09 8.54 1.62
C LEU A 109 -3.00 9.60 1.42
N ALA A 110 -1.85 9.23 0.88
CA ALA A 110 -0.77 10.17 0.57
C ALA A 110 -1.19 11.19 -0.51
N ILE A 111 -1.89 10.72 -1.56
CA ILE A 111 -2.49 11.57 -2.60
C ILE A 111 -3.53 12.51 -1.97
N ALA A 112 -4.46 11.98 -1.17
CA ALA A 112 -5.47 12.78 -0.50
C ALA A 112 -4.85 13.89 0.37
N PHE A 113 -3.83 13.56 1.17
CA PHE A 113 -3.14 14.55 2.00
C PHE A 113 -2.42 15.61 1.16
N THR A 114 -1.79 15.19 0.06
CA THR A 114 -1.11 16.10 -0.88
C THR A 114 -2.09 17.11 -1.48
N LEU A 115 -3.28 16.65 -1.87
CA LEU A 115 -4.34 17.50 -2.43
C LEU A 115 -4.91 18.45 -1.37
N TRP A 116 -5.22 17.93 -0.18
CA TRP A 116 -5.75 18.72 0.94
C TRP A 116 -4.81 19.85 1.35
N GLN A 117 -3.50 19.59 1.38
CA GLN A 117 -2.50 20.60 1.73
C GLN A 117 -2.03 21.46 0.55
N GLY A 118 -2.39 21.11 -0.69
CA GLY A 118 -1.85 21.76 -1.89
C GLY A 118 -0.32 21.74 -1.96
N SER A 119 0.32 20.67 -1.45
CA SER A 119 1.74 20.67 -1.12
C SER A 119 2.62 19.99 -2.17
N LEU A 120 3.57 20.72 -2.74
CA LEU A 120 4.57 20.23 -3.68
C LEU A 120 5.60 19.27 -3.04
N SER A 121 5.98 19.52 -1.79
CA SER A 121 6.86 18.61 -1.05
C SER A 121 6.18 17.26 -0.81
N HIS A 122 4.90 17.26 -0.43
CA HIS A 122 4.13 16.03 -0.29
C HIS A 122 3.80 15.38 -1.62
N LEU A 123 3.65 16.15 -2.71
CA LEU A 123 3.54 15.59 -4.05
C LEU A 123 4.80 14.78 -4.41
N ALA A 124 5.99 15.32 -4.17
CA ALA A 124 7.23 14.60 -4.38
C ALA A 124 7.32 13.35 -3.48
N ALA A 125 6.96 13.48 -2.20
CA ALA A 125 6.95 12.34 -1.27
C ALA A 125 5.93 11.26 -1.66
N THR A 126 4.75 11.64 -2.16
CA THR A 126 3.72 10.74 -2.70
C THR A 126 4.21 9.99 -3.91
N LEU A 127 4.92 10.65 -4.84
CA LEU A 127 5.53 9.98 -5.99
C LEU A 127 6.58 8.96 -5.55
N VAL A 128 7.44 9.32 -4.59
CA VAL A 128 8.42 8.38 -4.00
C VAL A 128 7.72 7.17 -3.38
N LEU A 129 6.66 7.39 -2.58
CA LEU A 129 5.86 6.31 -1.98
C LEU A 129 5.20 5.44 -3.07
N PHE A 130 4.63 6.04 -4.10
CA PHE A 130 4.00 5.33 -5.21
C PHE A 130 4.99 4.37 -5.88
N PHE A 131 6.15 4.87 -6.30
CA PHE A 131 7.16 4.03 -6.95
C PHE A 131 7.73 2.98 -5.99
N PHE A 132 7.93 3.34 -4.73
CA PHE A 132 8.36 2.39 -3.72
C PHE A 132 7.38 1.21 -3.59
N PHE A 133 6.08 1.49 -3.43
CA PHE A 133 5.05 0.45 -3.35
C PHE A 133 4.88 -0.30 -4.67
N ASP A 134 5.11 0.34 -5.81
CA ASP A 134 5.13 -0.33 -7.11
C ASP A 134 6.24 -1.40 -7.18
N PHE A 135 7.47 -1.05 -6.80
CA PHE A 135 8.59 -1.98 -6.78
C PHE A 135 8.40 -3.08 -5.74
N LYS A 136 7.93 -2.71 -4.54
CA LYS A 136 7.61 -3.66 -3.47
C LYS A 136 6.55 -4.66 -3.94
N ALA A 137 5.47 -4.17 -4.55
CA ALA A 137 4.41 -5.01 -5.11
C ALA A 137 4.96 -5.97 -6.17
N ARG A 138 5.75 -5.50 -7.15
CA ARG A 138 6.35 -6.39 -8.17
C ARG A 138 7.17 -7.52 -7.56
N LYS A 139 7.92 -7.22 -6.49
CA LYS A 139 8.70 -8.24 -5.79
C LYS A 139 7.80 -9.27 -5.10
N GLU A 140 6.75 -8.80 -4.45
CA GLU A 140 5.72 -9.65 -3.85
C GLU A 140 4.98 -10.50 -4.90
N GLU A 141 4.60 -9.92 -6.04
CA GLU A 141 3.95 -10.65 -7.15
C GLU A 141 4.83 -11.79 -7.69
N THR A 142 6.15 -11.64 -7.65
CA THR A 142 7.07 -12.73 -8.02
C THR A 142 6.91 -13.92 -7.06
N TRP A 143 6.93 -13.67 -5.75
CA TRP A 143 6.75 -14.72 -4.75
C TRP A 143 5.33 -15.30 -4.75
N LEU A 144 4.32 -14.48 -5.01
CA LEU A 144 2.94 -14.94 -5.14
C LEU A 144 2.75 -15.82 -6.36
N THR A 145 3.41 -15.51 -7.48
CA THR A 145 3.39 -16.35 -8.69
C THR A 145 4.08 -17.68 -8.46
N ASP A 146 5.23 -17.68 -7.77
CA ASP A 146 5.96 -18.91 -7.44
C ASP A 146 5.13 -19.82 -6.51
N LYS A 147 4.35 -19.23 -5.60
CA LYS A 147 3.57 -19.97 -4.60
C LYS A 147 2.20 -20.42 -5.10
N TYR A 148 1.50 -19.57 -5.85
CA TYR A 148 0.09 -19.78 -6.21
C TYR A 148 -0.08 -19.88 -7.74
N PRO A 149 -0.37 -21.09 -8.27
CA PRO A 149 -0.54 -21.30 -9.71
C PRO A 149 -1.64 -20.43 -10.36
N ASP A 150 -2.64 -20.01 -9.59
CA ASP A 150 -3.75 -19.19 -10.07
C ASP A 150 -3.41 -17.68 -10.15
N TYR A 151 -2.26 -17.25 -9.60
CA TYR A 151 -1.88 -15.84 -9.53
C TYR A 151 -1.73 -15.16 -10.90
N PRO A 152 -1.13 -15.79 -11.93
CA PRO A 152 -1.05 -15.18 -13.26
C PRO A 152 -2.43 -14.87 -13.86
N ALA A 153 -3.41 -15.76 -13.69
CA ALA A 153 -4.77 -15.52 -14.16
C ALA A 153 -5.44 -14.36 -13.40
N TYR A 154 -5.16 -14.25 -12.10
CA TYR A 154 -5.61 -13.13 -11.28
C TYR A 154 -4.98 -11.79 -11.73
N GLN A 155 -3.69 -11.78 -12.08
CA GLN A 155 -2.99 -10.59 -12.57
C GLN A 155 -3.61 -10.01 -13.84
N GLN A 156 -4.11 -10.87 -14.74
CA GLN A 156 -4.77 -10.45 -15.98
C GLN A 156 -6.12 -9.76 -15.72
N ARG A 157 -6.81 -10.13 -14.65
CA ARG A 157 -8.15 -9.62 -14.35
C ARG A 157 -8.16 -8.32 -13.54
N VAL A 158 -7.19 -8.10 -12.64
CA VAL A 158 -7.44 -7.21 -11.48
C VAL A 158 -6.60 -5.95 -11.28
N LYS A 159 -5.62 -5.49 -12.07
CA LYS A 159 -4.82 -4.25 -11.73
C LYS A 159 -4.12 -4.27 -10.35
N LYS A 160 -2.97 -3.62 -10.27
CA LYS A 160 -1.98 -3.82 -9.21
C LYS A 160 -2.20 -2.91 -8.01
N LEU A 161 -2.18 -1.59 -8.22
CA LEU A 161 -1.95 -0.59 -7.18
C LEU A 161 -2.96 0.56 -7.18
N LEU A 162 -3.36 1.08 -8.34
CA LEU A 162 -4.43 2.08 -8.46
C LEU A 162 -5.69 1.39 -8.99
N PRO A 163 -6.80 1.38 -8.20
CA PRO A 163 -8.03 0.70 -8.58
C PRO A 163 -8.47 1.10 -9.99
N TRP A 164 -8.72 0.10 -10.83
CA TRP A 164 -9.13 0.23 -12.24
C TRP A 164 -8.13 0.86 -13.21
N ILE A 165 -7.04 1.48 -12.72
CA ILE A 165 -6.09 2.25 -13.53
C ILE A 165 -4.81 1.43 -13.77
N TYR A 166 -4.12 1.02 -12.69
CA TYR A 166 -2.78 0.45 -12.74
C TYR A 166 -2.61 -0.69 -11.76
#